data_AF-A0AAV5V6C7-F1
#
_entry.id   AF-A0AAV5V6C7-F1
#
_cell.length_a   1.000
_cell.length_b   1.000
_cell.length_c   1.000
_cell.angle_alpha   90.00
_cell.angle_beta   90.00
_cell.angle_gamma   90.00
#
_symmetry.space_group_name_H-M   'P 1'
#
loop_
_entity.id
_entity.type
_entity.pdbx_description
1 polymer ?
#
loop_
_entity_poly.entity_id
_entity_poly.type
_entity_poly.pdbx_seq_one_letter_code
_entity_poly.pdbx_strand_id
1 'polypeptide(L)'
;DDFIEEPHPRPMSTYSRDSIRSGADVFTRGARDSHRASISSRIAAEEAVMAEDAEKLIKHDEITRGGLGTALKYAKGNYHWITATVIAACIRGVDLPAFALLVGYVFTALSERTSGTMIHTLEMALICFIAVGVGSLICQIVSSTLTAAVAENLLLKFRIMSFRSILYQDAAYFDNPSHTGGKLITRLATDAPNMQASFDARMMSVVYAASAMLMSIAIALGFCWPIGLLGILCVLCLLAMMFFLAYRIYELNILMVKEDEAGRRAIETIENVRTIQLLTRETAFFELYYKELQKQQSREFTKGIYESLNFTFTQSDMFIIFTVCFALGIRVMHVGLMSPDRTFTAINAMMIACEALIQAAPFFPELVKAKTAAGLVFAIALREPITGDSSKGKQLGTTVALVGPSGSGKSTLISMLERFYDPSAGLLVS
;
A
#
# COMPACT_ATOMS: atom_id res chain seq x y z
N ASP A 1 68.80 42.68 26.64
CA ASP A 1 68.12 42.32 27.89
C ASP A 1 67.03 41.30 27.63
N ASP A 2 67.49 40.05 27.64
CA ASP A 2 66.99 38.96 28.49
C ASP A 2 65.53 38.47 28.44
N PHE A 3 65.45 37.19 28.02
CA PHE A 3 64.77 36.03 28.63
C PHE A 3 63.24 35.88 28.50
N ILE A 4 62.77 34.90 27.69
CA ILE A 4 62.29 33.51 28.03
C ILE A 4 60.78 33.52 28.42
N GLU A 5 59.85 32.81 27.76
CA GLU A 5 59.64 31.34 27.75
C GLU A 5 59.02 30.77 26.45
N GLU A 6 59.45 29.53 26.12
CA GLU A 6 58.92 28.63 25.08
C GLU A 6 57.54 28.03 25.45
N PRO A 7 56.89 27.32 24.51
CA PRO A 7 56.84 25.87 24.73
C PRO A 7 57.23 25.00 23.51
N HIS A 8 58.23 24.16 23.75
CA HIS A 8 58.59 22.85 23.19
C HIS A 8 57.97 22.31 21.88
N PRO A 9 58.82 21.88 20.92
CA PRO A 9 58.45 20.98 19.83
C PRO A 9 59.07 19.58 20.01
N ARG A 10 58.29 18.49 19.94
CA ARG A 10 58.76 17.12 19.64
C ARG A 10 57.59 16.23 19.14
N PRO A 11 57.85 15.12 18.42
CA PRO A 11 58.85 14.92 17.37
C PRO A 11 58.30 14.20 16.13
N MET A 12 59.07 14.27 15.05
CA MET A 12 58.94 13.47 13.83
C MET A 12 59.53 12.07 14.08
N SER A 13 58.70 11.02 14.10
CA SER A 13 59.04 9.59 13.86
C SER A 13 57.73 8.80 13.99
N THR A 14 57.31 7.93 13.09
CA THR A 14 57.99 6.71 12.66
C THR A 14 57.37 6.22 11.34
N TYR A 15 58.21 5.90 10.36
CA TYR A 15 57.86 4.92 9.33
C TYR A 15 57.56 3.58 10.04
N SER A 16 56.27 3.20 10.16
CA SER A 16 55.90 1.80 10.44
C SER A 16 55.56 1.11 9.14
N ARG A 17 56.37 0.12 8.82
CA ARG A 17 56.08 -0.94 7.85
C ARG A 17 54.95 -1.79 8.43
N ASP A 18 53.70 -1.47 8.12
CA ASP A 18 52.59 -2.36 8.40
C ASP A 18 51.91 -2.81 7.11
N SER A 19 52.35 -4.00 6.68
CA SER A 19 51.66 -4.94 5.79
C SER A 19 51.30 -4.42 4.40
N ILE A 20 52.02 -4.93 3.40
CA ILE A 20 51.45 -5.23 2.09
C ILE A 20 50.25 -6.15 2.36
N ARG A 21 49.06 -5.55 2.50
CA ARG A 21 47.82 -6.31 2.70
C ARG A 21 47.45 -6.93 1.37
N SER A 22 47.48 -8.25 1.32
CA SER A 22 47.11 -9.03 0.14
C SER A 22 45.72 -8.63 -0.34
N GLY A 23 45.57 -8.41 -1.65
CA GLY A 23 44.27 -8.13 -2.27
C GLY A 23 43.19 -9.18 -1.94
N ALA A 24 43.58 -10.36 -1.47
CA ALA A 24 42.68 -11.41 -0.98
C ALA A 24 41.86 -11.00 0.27
N ASP A 25 42.40 -10.19 1.18
CA ASP A 25 41.70 -9.77 2.41
C ASP A 25 40.71 -8.61 2.14
N VAL A 26 41.02 -7.77 1.16
CA VAL A 26 40.07 -6.78 0.61
C VAL A 26 38.95 -7.47 -0.15
N PHE A 27 39.26 -8.55 -0.87
CA PHE A 27 38.30 -9.37 -1.63
C PHE A 27 37.29 -10.10 -0.73
N THR A 28 37.72 -10.59 0.44
CA THR A 28 36.85 -11.30 1.39
C THR A 28 36.00 -10.34 2.22
N ARG A 29 36.49 -9.14 2.56
CA ARG A 29 35.69 -8.10 3.24
C ARG A 29 34.66 -7.44 2.30
N GLY A 30 35.04 -7.14 1.06
CA GLY A 30 34.12 -6.63 0.04
C GLY A 30 32.94 -7.58 -0.25
N ALA A 31 33.15 -8.88 -0.14
CA ALA A 31 32.10 -9.90 -0.29
C ALA A 31 31.06 -9.90 0.86
N ARG A 32 31.43 -9.47 2.08
CA ARG A 32 30.49 -9.41 3.22
C ARG A 32 29.69 -8.11 3.26
N ASP A 33 30.30 -6.98 2.87
CA ASP A 33 29.63 -5.67 2.92
C ASP A 33 28.72 -5.41 1.69
N SER A 34 29.08 -5.92 0.51
CA SER A 34 28.21 -5.90 -0.68
C SER A 34 26.90 -6.70 -0.50
N HIS A 35 26.91 -7.74 0.34
CA HIS A 35 25.73 -8.54 0.64
C HIS A 35 24.70 -7.83 1.53
N ARG A 36 25.12 -6.82 2.33
CA ARG A 36 24.21 -6.06 3.21
C ARG A 36 23.63 -4.81 2.55
N ALA A 37 24.43 -4.10 1.76
CA ALA A 37 23.98 -2.89 1.04
C ALA A 37 23.08 -3.22 -0.18
N SER A 38 23.19 -4.43 -0.74
CA SER A 38 22.36 -4.90 -1.86
C SER A 38 20.92 -5.25 -1.48
N ILE A 39 20.58 -5.37 -0.19
CA ILE A 39 19.24 -5.79 0.23
C ILE A 39 18.23 -4.64 0.12
N SER A 40 18.58 -3.42 0.53
CA SER A 40 17.60 -2.32 0.56
C SER A 40 17.28 -1.73 -0.83
N SER A 41 18.26 -1.66 -1.72
CA SER A 41 18.06 -1.19 -3.10
C SER A 41 17.41 -2.25 -4.00
N ARG A 42 17.67 -3.55 -3.73
CA ARG A 42 16.92 -4.66 -4.35
C ARG A 42 15.45 -4.62 -3.97
N ILE A 43 15.09 -4.36 -2.71
CA ILE A 43 13.69 -4.32 -2.28
C ILE A 43 12.88 -3.23 -3.02
N ALA A 44 13.44 -2.03 -3.20
CA ALA A 44 12.73 -0.93 -3.88
C ALA A 44 12.61 -1.12 -5.40
N ALA A 45 13.65 -1.65 -6.06
CA ALA A 45 13.61 -1.99 -7.49
C ALA A 45 12.79 -3.28 -7.75
N GLU A 46 12.80 -4.24 -6.81
CA GLU A 46 11.94 -5.41 -6.83
C GLU A 46 10.48 -5.00 -6.67
N GLU A 47 10.09 -4.07 -5.79
CA GLU A 47 8.69 -3.61 -5.68
C GLU A 47 8.14 -3.05 -7.02
N ALA A 48 8.97 -2.38 -7.81
CA ALA A 48 8.61 -1.91 -9.16
C ALA A 48 8.51 -3.08 -10.16
N VAL A 49 9.55 -3.89 -10.30
CA VAL A 49 9.54 -5.07 -11.21
C VAL A 49 8.41 -6.05 -10.86
N MET A 50 8.06 -6.15 -9.58
CA MET A 50 6.96 -6.97 -9.07
C MET A 50 5.58 -6.48 -9.49
N ALA A 51 5.38 -5.17 -9.67
CA ALA A 51 4.12 -4.64 -10.21
C ALA A 51 3.98 -4.91 -11.71
N GLU A 52 5.09 -4.90 -12.46
CA GLU A 52 5.11 -5.24 -13.89
C GLU A 52 4.97 -6.75 -14.14
N ASP A 53 5.65 -7.58 -13.35
CA ASP A 53 5.51 -9.04 -13.39
C ASP A 53 4.13 -9.46 -12.89
N ALA A 54 3.54 -8.77 -11.91
CA ALA A 54 2.14 -8.95 -11.56
C ALA A 54 1.23 -8.68 -12.76
N GLU A 55 1.42 -7.57 -13.48
CA GLU A 55 0.56 -7.23 -14.63
C GLU A 55 0.74 -8.20 -15.82
N LYS A 56 1.96 -8.71 -16.04
CA LYS A 56 2.24 -9.72 -17.07
C LYS A 56 1.70 -11.10 -16.68
N LEU A 57 1.83 -11.51 -15.43
CA LEU A 57 1.22 -12.75 -14.91
C LEU A 57 -0.31 -12.67 -14.90
N ILE A 58 -0.89 -11.49 -14.63
CA ILE A 58 -2.33 -11.20 -14.73
C ILE A 58 -2.86 -11.34 -16.17
N LYS A 59 -2.01 -11.13 -17.19
CA LYS A 59 -2.38 -11.29 -18.62
C LYS A 59 -2.16 -12.69 -19.17
N HIS A 60 -1.25 -13.49 -18.60
CA HIS A 60 -0.80 -14.75 -19.18
C HIS A 60 -1.37 -16.02 -18.50
N ASP A 61 -1.87 -15.94 -17.27
CA ASP A 61 -2.57 -17.05 -16.60
C ASP A 61 -4.04 -16.69 -16.35
N GLU A 62 -4.94 -17.55 -16.82
CA GLU A 62 -6.40 -17.44 -16.71
C GLU A 62 -6.96 -17.58 -15.27
N ILE A 63 -6.16 -17.30 -14.25
CA ILE A 63 -6.58 -17.32 -12.84
C ILE A 63 -5.89 -16.19 -12.08
N THR A 64 -6.37 -14.96 -12.21
CA THR A 64 -6.47 -14.00 -11.09
C THR A 64 -7.29 -12.76 -11.48
N ARG A 65 -8.62 -12.94 -11.53
CA ARG A 65 -9.55 -11.88 -11.04
C ARG A 65 -9.44 -11.76 -9.51
N GLY A 66 -8.22 -11.79 -8.97
CA GLY A 66 -7.88 -11.86 -7.55
C GLY A 66 -7.92 -10.49 -6.90
N GLY A 67 -9.00 -9.73 -7.06
CA GLY A 67 -9.19 -8.47 -6.34
C GLY A 67 -9.56 -8.69 -4.88
N LEU A 68 -9.90 -7.60 -4.20
CA LEU A 68 -10.46 -7.58 -2.83
C LEU A 68 -11.59 -8.62 -2.62
N GLY A 69 -12.41 -8.87 -3.65
CA GLY A 69 -13.49 -9.87 -3.60
C GLY A 69 -12.99 -11.31 -3.38
N THR A 70 -11.85 -11.67 -3.96
CA THR A 70 -11.24 -13.00 -3.75
C THR A 70 -10.64 -13.08 -2.35
N ALA A 71 -10.03 -12.00 -1.88
CA ALA A 71 -9.54 -11.89 -0.51
C ALA A 71 -10.67 -12.08 0.52
N LEU A 72 -11.83 -11.46 0.29
CA LEU A 72 -13.04 -11.64 1.09
C LEU A 72 -13.58 -13.07 0.99
N LYS A 73 -13.54 -13.73 -0.18
CA LYS A 73 -13.99 -15.12 -0.34
C LYS A 73 -13.14 -16.12 0.45
N TYR A 74 -11.83 -15.87 0.60
CA TYR A 74 -10.91 -16.74 1.36
C TYR A 74 -10.78 -16.38 2.85
N ALA A 75 -11.39 -15.28 3.28
CA ALA A 75 -11.55 -14.89 4.68
C ALA A 75 -12.58 -15.74 5.47
N LYS A 76 -12.88 -16.98 5.03
CA LYS A 76 -13.82 -17.90 5.71
C LYS A 76 -13.51 -18.04 7.20
N GLY A 77 -14.52 -17.89 8.05
CA GLY A 77 -14.40 -17.93 9.52
C GLY A 77 -14.30 -16.55 10.19
N ASN A 78 -13.85 -15.52 9.47
CA ASN A 78 -13.71 -14.15 10.01
C ASN A 78 -14.81 -13.20 9.53
N TYR A 79 -15.82 -13.68 8.81
CA TYR A 79 -16.88 -12.83 8.26
C TYR A 79 -17.60 -12.01 9.33
N HIS A 80 -17.89 -12.59 10.48
CA HIS A 80 -18.58 -11.89 11.57
C HIS A 80 -17.76 -10.71 12.10
N TRP A 81 -16.45 -10.92 12.24
CA TRP A 81 -15.52 -9.87 12.67
C TRP A 81 -15.33 -8.79 11.61
N ILE A 82 -15.24 -9.18 10.33
CA ILE A 82 -15.18 -8.21 9.21
C ILE A 82 -16.46 -7.38 9.15
N THR A 83 -17.63 -8.00 9.24
CA THR A 83 -18.90 -7.26 9.27
C THR A 83 -18.99 -6.35 10.48
N ALA A 84 -18.50 -6.79 11.65
CA ALA A 84 -18.45 -5.95 12.85
C ALA A 84 -17.53 -4.74 12.66
N THR A 85 -16.37 -4.90 12.01
CA THR A 85 -15.46 -3.77 11.70
C THR A 85 -16.09 -2.76 10.74
N VAL A 86 -16.80 -3.23 9.69
CA VAL A 86 -17.50 -2.34 8.75
C VAL A 86 -18.61 -1.58 9.45
N ILE A 87 -19.41 -2.24 10.28
CA ILE A 87 -20.47 -1.59 11.07
C ILE A 87 -19.86 -0.55 12.02
N ALA A 88 -18.79 -0.92 12.74
CA ALA A 88 -18.10 0.01 13.64
C ALA A 88 -17.51 1.21 12.90
N ALA A 89 -16.97 1.03 11.69
CA ALA A 89 -16.48 2.11 10.83
C ALA A 89 -17.61 3.03 10.35
N CYS A 90 -18.78 2.48 10.02
CA CYS A 90 -19.97 3.27 9.69
C CYS A 90 -20.51 4.07 10.88
N ILE A 91 -20.53 3.47 12.08
CA ILE A 91 -20.94 4.17 13.31
C ILE A 91 -19.96 5.30 13.63
N ARG A 92 -18.65 5.04 13.48
CA ARG A 92 -17.60 6.04 13.63
C ARG A 92 -17.87 7.23 12.72
N GLY A 93 -18.27 7.02 11.46
CA GLY A 93 -18.55 8.08 10.49
C GLY A 93 -19.74 8.98 10.80
N VAL A 94 -20.53 8.69 11.84
CA VAL A 94 -21.62 9.56 12.30
C VAL A 94 -21.09 10.76 13.09
N ASP A 95 -19.84 10.72 13.58
CA ASP A 95 -19.23 11.77 14.42
C ASP A 95 -19.17 13.15 13.73
N LEU A 96 -18.71 13.19 12.49
CA LEU A 96 -18.58 14.38 11.65
C LEU A 96 -19.96 15.03 11.39
N PRO A 97 -20.98 14.31 10.88
CA PRO A 97 -22.32 14.88 10.74
C PRO A 97 -22.98 15.25 12.08
N ALA A 98 -22.72 14.51 13.16
CA ALA A 98 -23.22 14.87 14.49
C ALA A 98 -22.63 16.20 14.96
N PHE A 99 -21.34 16.45 14.69
CA PHE A 99 -20.69 17.73 14.94
C PHE A 99 -21.36 18.87 14.15
N ALA A 100 -21.66 18.67 12.86
CA ALA A 100 -22.37 19.65 12.04
C ALA A 100 -23.76 20.02 12.60
N LEU A 101 -24.51 19.02 13.07
CA LEU A 101 -25.82 19.23 13.70
C LEU A 101 -25.72 20.03 15.00
N LEU A 102 -24.73 19.72 15.84
CA LEU A 102 -24.53 20.42 17.10
C LEU A 102 -24.14 21.89 16.89
N VAL A 103 -23.30 22.18 15.91
CA VAL A 103 -22.98 23.57 15.52
C VAL A 103 -24.21 24.30 15.01
N GLY A 104 -25.06 23.63 14.22
CA GLY A 104 -26.36 24.17 13.80
C GLY A 104 -27.31 24.44 14.97
N TYR A 105 -27.33 23.56 15.98
CA TYR A 105 -28.13 23.72 17.19
C TYR A 105 -27.67 24.91 18.04
N VAL A 106 -26.35 25.09 18.19
CA VAL A 106 -25.78 26.28 18.85
C VAL A 106 -26.16 27.57 18.10
N PHE A 107 -26.08 27.56 16.76
CA PHE A 107 -26.50 28.71 15.97
C PHE A 107 -27.98 29.03 16.17
N THR A 108 -28.84 28.01 16.24
CA THR A 108 -30.27 28.18 16.54
C THR A 108 -30.44 28.85 17.91
N ALA A 109 -29.74 28.38 18.94
CA ALA A 109 -29.78 28.96 20.28
C ALA A 109 -29.36 30.44 20.28
N LEU A 110 -28.28 30.78 19.59
CA LEU A 110 -27.76 32.16 19.49
C LEU A 110 -28.67 33.09 18.67
N SER A 111 -29.56 32.54 17.84
CA SER A 111 -30.53 33.32 17.08
C SER A 111 -31.77 33.72 17.89
N GLU A 112 -32.01 33.10 19.05
CA GLU A 112 -33.11 33.45 19.94
C GLU A 112 -32.87 34.78 20.66
N ARG A 113 -33.89 35.66 20.66
CA ARG A 113 -33.80 36.99 21.31
C ARG A 113 -34.01 36.97 22.83
N THR A 114 -34.53 35.89 23.41
CA THR A 114 -34.86 35.82 24.85
C THR A 114 -33.70 35.21 25.64
N SER A 115 -33.08 35.98 26.53
CA SER A 115 -31.88 35.55 27.27
C SER A 115 -32.09 34.28 28.12
N GLY A 116 -33.29 34.04 28.65
CA GLY A 116 -33.58 32.88 29.50
C GLY A 116 -33.65 31.55 28.75
N THR A 117 -34.28 31.51 27.58
CA THR A 117 -34.36 30.28 26.75
C THR A 117 -33.03 30.00 26.06
N MET A 118 -32.32 31.05 25.62
CA MET A 118 -31.00 30.96 25.00
C MET A 118 -30.00 30.21 25.89
N ILE A 119 -29.90 30.56 27.19
CA ILE A 119 -28.96 29.93 28.12
C ILE A 119 -29.27 28.45 28.29
N HIS A 120 -30.53 28.08 28.51
CA HIS A 120 -30.93 26.68 28.66
C HIS A 120 -30.64 25.86 27.39
N THR A 121 -30.90 26.41 26.20
CA THR A 121 -30.59 25.74 24.93
C THR A 121 -29.08 25.55 24.73
N LEU A 122 -28.26 26.53 25.13
CA LEU A 122 -26.79 26.42 25.11
C LEU A 122 -26.25 25.40 26.12
N GLU A 123 -26.81 25.33 27.32
CA GLU A 123 -26.46 24.31 28.32
C GLU A 123 -26.75 22.90 27.79
N MET A 124 -27.91 22.70 27.16
CA MET A 124 -28.24 21.44 26.49
C MET A 124 -27.29 21.14 25.34
N ALA A 125 -26.90 22.14 24.55
CA ALA A 125 -25.92 21.97 23.47
C ALA A 125 -24.56 21.50 24.01
N LEU A 126 -24.09 22.07 25.12
CA LEU A 126 -22.83 21.71 25.77
C LEU A 126 -22.86 20.26 26.27
N ILE A 127 -23.95 19.82 26.90
CA ILE A 127 -24.14 18.43 27.31
C ILE A 127 -24.09 17.49 26.10
N CYS A 128 -24.76 17.85 25.01
CA CYS A 128 -24.74 17.06 23.77
C CYS A 128 -23.34 17.00 23.12
N PHE A 129 -22.55 18.10 23.15
CA PHE A 129 -21.16 18.10 22.68
C PHE A 129 -20.28 17.14 23.49
N ILE A 130 -20.40 17.15 24.82
CA ILE A 130 -19.67 16.23 25.69
C ILE A 130 -20.09 14.79 25.40
N ALA A 131 -21.38 14.52 25.27
CA ALA A 131 -21.90 13.18 24.98
C ALA A 131 -21.41 12.64 23.62
N VAL A 132 -21.44 13.46 22.57
CA VAL A 132 -20.91 13.09 21.24
C VAL A 132 -19.40 12.92 21.27
N GLY A 133 -18.66 13.75 22.01
CA GLY A 133 -17.21 13.62 22.17
C GLY A 133 -16.80 12.30 22.86
N VAL A 134 -17.47 11.95 23.97
CA VAL A 134 -17.25 10.66 24.64
C VAL A 134 -17.68 9.48 23.76
N GLY A 135 -18.81 9.60 23.07
CA GLY A 135 -19.28 8.59 22.13
C GLY A 135 -18.31 8.36 20.98
N SER A 136 -17.78 9.42 20.38
CA SER A 136 -16.77 9.37 19.31
C SER A 136 -15.48 8.72 19.80
N LEU A 137 -14.99 9.06 21.00
CA LEU A 137 -13.82 8.43 21.60
C LEU A 137 -13.98 6.91 21.75
N ILE A 138 -15.12 6.47 22.29
CA ILE A 138 -15.41 5.03 22.47
C ILE A 138 -15.49 4.35 21.10
N CYS A 139 -16.22 4.93 20.14
CA CYS A 139 -16.36 4.38 18.80
C CYS A 139 -15.02 4.29 18.07
N GLN A 140 -14.14 5.28 18.22
CA GLN A 140 -12.80 5.31 17.64
C GLN A 140 -11.93 4.19 18.20
N ILE A 141 -11.88 4.01 19.52
CA ILE A 141 -11.09 2.96 20.18
C ILE A 141 -11.60 1.57 19.76
N VAL A 142 -12.91 1.36 19.82
CA VAL A 142 -13.55 0.10 19.43
C VAL A 142 -13.28 -0.20 17.96
N SER A 143 -13.57 0.72 17.04
CA SER A 143 -13.36 0.54 15.60
C SER A 143 -11.90 0.27 15.26
N SER A 144 -10.95 1.02 15.85
CA SER A 144 -9.52 0.86 15.58
C SER A 144 -8.98 -0.49 16.08
N THR A 145 -9.35 -0.90 17.30
CA THR A 145 -8.88 -2.17 17.88
C THR A 145 -9.46 -3.38 17.16
N LEU A 146 -10.76 -3.37 16.83
CA LEU A 146 -11.41 -4.41 16.03
C LEU A 146 -10.76 -4.54 14.64
N THR A 147 -10.51 -3.42 13.97
CA THR A 147 -9.89 -3.40 12.65
C THR A 147 -8.49 -3.99 12.70
N ALA A 148 -7.66 -3.57 13.66
CA ALA A 148 -6.31 -4.09 13.84
C ALA A 148 -6.32 -5.61 14.12
N ALA A 149 -7.21 -6.08 15.01
CA ALA A 149 -7.33 -7.50 15.32
C ALA A 149 -7.74 -8.35 14.10
N VAL A 150 -8.67 -7.86 13.29
CA VAL A 150 -9.10 -8.54 12.05
C VAL A 150 -7.98 -8.55 11.02
N ALA A 151 -7.29 -7.42 10.82
CA ALA A 151 -6.20 -7.30 9.87
C ALA A 151 -5.05 -8.28 10.19
N GLU A 152 -4.62 -8.35 11.45
CA GLU A 152 -3.56 -9.27 11.89
C GLU A 152 -3.95 -10.75 11.75
N ASN A 153 -5.19 -11.10 12.12
CA ASN A 153 -5.69 -12.47 11.97
C ASN A 153 -5.74 -12.90 10.49
N LEU A 154 -6.15 -11.99 9.59
CA LEU A 154 -6.16 -12.24 8.16
C LEU A 154 -4.73 -12.35 7.59
N LEU A 155 -3.80 -11.48 8.02
CA LEU A 155 -2.40 -11.56 7.63
C LEU A 155 -1.81 -12.93 7.97
N LEU A 156 -1.95 -13.38 9.22
CA LEU A 156 -1.45 -14.68 9.67
C LEU A 156 -2.03 -15.80 8.80
N LYS A 157 -3.34 -15.77 8.55
CA LYS A 157 -4.02 -16.78 7.74
C LYS A 157 -3.50 -16.82 6.30
N PHE A 158 -3.34 -15.66 5.65
CA PHE A 158 -2.81 -15.58 4.30
C PHE A 158 -1.34 -16.03 4.25
N ARG A 159 -0.52 -15.65 5.23
CA ARG A 159 0.87 -16.14 5.33
C ARG A 159 0.95 -17.66 5.44
N ILE A 160 0.15 -18.27 6.30
CA ILE A 160 0.12 -19.73 6.46
C ILE A 160 -0.37 -20.41 5.18
N MET A 161 -1.42 -19.86 4.54
CA MET A 161 -1.98 -20.41 3.30
C MET A 161 -0.96 -20.37 2.15
N SER A 162 -0.32 -19.22 1.94
CA SER A 162 0.71 -19.06 0.90
C SER A 162 1.94 -19.90 1.20
N PHE A 163 2.43 -19.90 2.44
CA PHE A 163 3.60 -20.72 2.81
C PHE A 163 3.32 -22.21 2.65
N ARG A 164 2.14 -22.68 3.07
CA ARG A 164 1.70 -24.05 2.83
C ARG A 164 1.69 -24.35 1.34
N SER A 165 1.05 -23.51 0.52
CA SER A 165 1.02 -23.72 -0.93
C SER A 165 2.42 -23.80 -1.54
N ILE A 166 3.34 -22.92 -1.16
CA ILE A 166 4.74 -22.94 -1.62
C ILE A 166 5.38 -24.30 -1.33
N LEU A 167 5.19 -24.86 -0.13
CA LEU A 167 5.77 -26.17 0.24
C LEU A 167 5.18 -27.35 -0.55
N TYR A 168 3.97 -27.22 -1.08
CA TYR A 168 3.32 -28.27 -1.87
C TYR A 168 3.59 -28.14 -3.38
N GLN A 169 4.30 -27.10 -3.83
CA GLN A 169 4.63 -26.95 -5.25
C GLN A 169 5.66 -28.00 -5.72
N ASP A 170 5.61 -28.30 -7.01
CA ASP A 170 6.49 -29.24 -7.70
C ASP A 170 7.92 -28.70 -7.88
N ALA A 171 8.90 -29.58 -8.13
CA ALA A 171 10.29 -29.13 -8.31
C ALA A 171 10.44 -28.20 -9.53
N ALA A 172 9.65 -28.43 -10.59
CA ALA A 172 9.61 -27.57 -11.78
C ALA A 172 9.17 -26.12 -11.45
N TYR A 173 8.39 -25.91 -10.38
CA TYR A 173 8.07 -24.58 -9.91
C TYR A 173 9.32 -23.83 -9.45
N PHE A 174 10.18 -24.48 -8.66
CA PHE A 174 11.39 -23.88 -8.09
C PHE A 174 12.54 -23.74 -9.09
N ASP A 175 12.51 -24.49 -10.20
CA ASP A 175 13.47 -24.37 -11.29
C ASP A 175 13.32 -23.06 -12.08
N ASN A 176 12.15 -22.41 -12.01
CA ASN A 176 11.95 -21.12 -12.65
C ASN A 176 12.75 -20.02 -11.92
N PRO A 177 13.59 -19.22 -12.62
CA PRO A 177 14.34 -18.13 -12.00
C PRO A 177 13.48 -17.03 -11.35
N SER A 178 12.17 -16.99 -11.65
CA SER A 178 11.20 -16.10 -10.98
C SER A 178 10.70 -16.64 -9.64
N HIS A 179 10.88 -17.94 -9.35
CA HIS A 179 10.39 -18.62 -8.15
C HIS A 179 11.52 -19.15 -7.27
N THR A 180 12.70 -18.51 -7.32
CA THR A 180 13.80 -18.83 -6.40
C THR A 180 13.38 -18.66 -4.94
N GLY A 181 13.83 -19.55 -4.06
CA GLY A 181 13.46 -19.52 -2.63
C GLY A 181 13.67 -18.15 -1.96
N GLY A 182 14.76 -17.44 -2.26
CA GLY A 182 14.99 -16.08 -1.77
C GLY A 182 13.93 -15.07 -2.20
N LYS A 183 13.51 -15.11 -3.48
CA LYS A 183 12.45 -14.25 -4.01
C LYS A 183 11.11 -14.60 -3.36
N LEU A 184 10.77 -15.89 -3.25
CA LEU A 184 9.52 -16.33 -2.61
C LEU A 184 9.42 -15.91 -1.13
N ILE A 185 10.54 -15.92 -0.41
CA ILE A 185 10.61 -15.41 0.97
C ILE A 185 10.38 -13.90 1.00
N THR A 186 11.04 -13.14 0.12
CA THR A 186 10.80 -11.69 -0.01
C THR A 186 9.33 -11.40 -0.33
N ARG A 187 8.74 -12.12 -1.30
CA ARG A 187 7.32 -12.00 -1.66
C ARG A 187 6.40 -12.25 -0.48
N LEU A 188 6.65 -13.30 0.30
CA LEU A 188 5.83 -13.58 1.48
C LEU A 188 6.00 -12.51 2.58
N ALA A 189 7.18 -11.89 2.65
CA ALA A 189 7.48 -10.82 3.60
C ALA A 189 6.88 -9.46 3.18
N THR A 190 6.86 -9.13 1.88
CA THR A 190 6.40 -7.83 1.35
C THR A 190 4.94 -7.84 0.92
N ASP A 191 4.51 -8.88 0.19
CA ASP A 191 3.22 -8.89 -0.49
C ASP A 191 2.08 -9.22 0.47
N ALA A 192 2.34 -10.05 1.49
CA ALA A 192 1.32 -10.37 2.50
C ALA A 192 0.92 -9.14 3.36
N PRO A 193 1.86 -8.31 3.87
CA PRO A 193 1.50 -7.04 4.51
C PRO A 193 0.89 -6.02 3.55
N ASN A 194 1.39 -5.91 2.32
CA ASN A 194 0.79 -5.02 1.32
C ASN A 194 -0.66 -5.41 1.00
N MET A 195 -0.96 -6.72 0.97
CA MET A 195 -2.33 -7.22 0.86
C MET A 195 -3.16 -6.90 2.12
N GLN A 196 -2.59 -7.02 3.33
CA GLN A 196 -3.27 -6.69 4.58
C GLN A 196 -3.74 -5.23 4.63
N ALA A 197 -3.05 -4.30 3.96
CA ALA A 197 -3.47 -2.89 3.89
C ALA A 197 -4.90 -2.71 3.35
N SER A 198 -5.44 -3.69 2.60
CA SER A 198 -6.85 -3.73 2.19
C SER A 198 -7.86 -3.98 3.32
N PHE A 199 -7.45 -4.54 4.44
CA PHE A 199 -8.29 -4.88 5.59
C PHE A 199 -7.91 -4.10 6.85
N ASP A 200 -6.90 -3.25 6.74
CA ASP A 200 -6.36 -2.44 7.83
C ASP A 200 -7.13 -1.10 7.98
N ALA A 201 -6.71 -0.28 8.94
CA ALA A 201 -7.27 1.03 9.26
C ALA A 201 -7.42 1.94 8.03
N ARG A 202 -6.55 1.81 7.02
CA ARG A 202 -6.58 2.60 5.77
C ARG A 202 -7.88 2.39 4.98
N MET A 203 -8.27 1.13 4.76
CA MET A 203 -9.54 0.80 4.11
C MET A 203 -10.72 1.24 4.97
N MET A 204 -10.64 1.04 6.29
CA MET A 204 -11.71 1.46 7.19
C MET A 204 -11.87 2.98 7.26
N SER A 205 -10.81 3.75 7.03
CA SER A 205 -10.88 5.20 6.85
C SER A 205 -11.67 5.60 5.60
N VAL A 206 -11.56 4.84 4.50
CA VAL A 206 -12.37 5.07 3.29
C VAL A 206 -13.85 4.75 3.55
N VAL A 207 -14.15 3.65 4.25
CA VAL A 207 -15.53 3.29 4.64
C VAL A 207 -16.13 4.36 5.56
N TYR A 208 -15.35 4.80 6.56
CA TYR A 208 -15.70 5.92 7.43
C TYR A 208 -16.03 7.18 6.64
N ALA A 209 -15.14 7.61 5.76
CA ALA A 209 -15.30 8.83 4.99
C ALA A 209 -16.53 8.77 4.08
N ALA A 210 -16.76 7.63 3.43
CA ALA A 210 -17.96 7.41 2.62
C ALA A 210 -19.24 7.49 3.48
N SER A 211 -19.24 6.87 4.66
CA SER A 211 -20.40 6.93 5.57
C SER A 211 -20.66 8.34 6.10
N ALA A 212 -19.60 9.08 6.48
CA ALA A 212 -19.69 10.46 6.95
C ALA A 212 -20.17 11.42 5.86
N MET A 213 -19.70 11.24 4.63
CA MET A 213 -20.13 12.03 3.47
C MET A 213 -21.61 11.77 3.15
N LEU A 214 -22.03 10.49 3.10
CA LEU A 214 -23.43 10.13 2.82
C LEU A 214 -24.39 10.64 3.90
N MET A 215 -24.03 10.51 5.17
CA MET A 215 -24.83 11.01 6.29
C MET A 215 -24.91 12.54 6.30
N SER A 216 -23.80 13.23 6.02
CA SER A 216 -23.77 14.69 5.93
C SER A 216 -24.62 15.22 4.77
N ILE A 217 -24.58 14.57 3.60
CA ILE A 217 -25.45 14.89 2.47
C ILE A 217 -26.92 14.65 2.81
N ALA A 218 -27.23 13.54 3.48
CA ALA A 218 -28.61 13.24 3.90
C ALA A 218 -29.14 14.29 4.89
N ILE A 219 -28.32 14.74 5.84
CA ILE A 219 -28.64 15.84 6.76
C ILE A 219 -28.87 17.14 5.98
N ALA A 220 -27.96 17.50 5.06
CA ALA A 220 -28.11 18.71 4.25
C ALA A 220 -29.42 18.71 3.44
N LEU A 221 -29.77 17.59 2.80
CA LEU A 221 -31.03 17.43 2.07
C LEU A 221 -32.26 17.53 2.99
N GLY A 222 -32.19 16.95 4.19
CA GLY A 222 -33.28 16.98 5.16
C GLY A 222 -33.58 18.37 5.72
N PHE A 223 -32.54 19.15 6.03
CA PHE A 223 -32.70 20.51 6.56
C PHE A 223 -32.94 21.55 5.47
N CYS A 224 -32.21 21.47 4.34
CA CYS A 224 -32.30 22.42 3.24
C CYS A 224 -32.02 21.76 1.88
N TRP A 225 -33.07 21.26 1.24
CA TRP A 225 -32.96 20.56 -0.04
C TRP A 225 -32.28 21.36 -1.18
N PRO A 226 -32.45 22.70 -1.35
CA PRO A 226 -31.77 23.43 -2.43
C PRO A 226 -30.24 23.43 -2.25
N ILE A 227 -29.77 23.59 -1.01
CA ILE A 227 -28.34 23.56 -0.68
C ILE A 227 -27.80 22.14 -0.79
N GLY A 228 -28.57 21.15 -0.32
CA GLY A 228 -28.21 19.74 -0.45
C GLY A 228 -28.03 19.30 -1.90
N LEU A 229 -28.95 19.66 -2.80
CA LEU A 229 -28.84 19.34 -4.23
C LEU A 229 -27.64 20.01 -4.92
N LEU A 230 -27.43 21.29 -4.64
CA LEU A 230 -26.26 22.02 -5.17
C LEU A 230 -24.96 21.40 -4.66
N GLY A 231 -24.89 21.09 -3.37
CA GLY A 231 -23.71 20.48 -2.78
C GLY A 231 -23.41 19.09 -3.36
N ILE A 232 -24.43 18.27 -3.63
CA ILE A 232 -24.26 16.99 -4.35
C ILE A 232 -23.65 17.22 -5.73
N LEU A 233 -24.13 18.21 -6.48
CA LEU A 233 -23.58 18.53 -7.80
C LEU A 233 -22.10 18.92 -7.70
N CYS A 234 -21.72 19.76 -6.73
CA CYS A 234 -20.33 20.12 -6.50
C CYS A 234 -19.48 18.91 -6.12
N VAL A 235 -19.93 18.09 -5.17
CA VAL A 235 -19.22 16.88 -4.73
C VAL A 235 -19.04 15.88 -5.89
N LEU A 236 -20.03 15.71 -6.76
CA LEU A 236 -19.91 14.85 -7.94
C LEU A 236 -18.91 15.39 -8.96
N CYS A 237 -18.88 16.70 -9.19
CA CYS A 237 -17.88 17.35 -10.05
C CYS A 237 -16.45 17.09 -9.54
N LEU A 238 -16.26 17.09 -8.22
CA LEU A 238 -14.96 16.78 -7.62
C LEU A 238 -14.58 15.34 -7.75
N LEU A 239 -15.50 14.42 -7.44
CA LEU A 239 -15.23 13.00 -7.58
C LEU A 239 -14.82 12.68 -9.02
N ALA A 240 -15.47 13.30 -10.01
CA ALA A 240 -15.08 13.17 -11.41
C ALA A 240 -13.66 13.72 -11.68
N MET A 241 -13.34 14.89 -11.14
CA MET A 241 -12.03 15.51 -11.29
C MET A 241 -10.90 14.71 -10.61
N MET A 242 -11.12 14.29 -9.36
CA MET A 242 -10.20 13.45 -8.60
C MET A 242 -9.99 12.11 -9.29
N PHE A 243 -11.05 11.48 -9.80
CA PHE A 243 -10.95 10.20 -10.50
C PHE A 243 -10.16 10.35 -11.80
N PHE A 244 -10.39 11.41 -12.58
CA PHE A 244 -9.63 11.71 -13.79
C PHE A 244 -8.14 11.87 -13.49
N LEU A 245 -7.80 12.64 -12.45
CA LEU A 245 -6.42 12.94 -12.11
C LEU A 245 -5.72 11.75 -11.45
N ALA A 246 -6.42 10.98 -10.62
CA ALA A 246 -5.94 9.72 -10.05
C ALA A 246 -5.66 8.69 -11.16
N TYR A 247 -6.51 8.62 -12.18
CA TYR A 247 -6.28 7.76 -13.34
C TYR A 247 -5.01 8.16 -14.11
N ARG A 248 -4.75 9.46 -14.27
CA ARG A 248 -3.49 9.95 -14.88
C ARG A 248 -2.25 9.64 -14.05
N ILE A 249 -2.33 9.79 -12.73
CA ILE A 249 -1.24 9.42 -11.81
C ILE A 249 -0.95 7.91 -11.91
N TYR A 250 -2.00 7.09 -12.01
CA TYR A 250 -1.88 5.64 -12.17
C TYR A 250 -1.21 5.25 -13.50
N GLU A 251 -1.62 5.82 -14.63
CA GLU A 251 -0.98 5.57 -15.94
C GLU A 251 0.51 5.93 -15.92
N LEU A 252 0.86 7.08 -15.32
CA LEU A 252 2.25 7.51 -15.17
C LEU A 252 3.04 6.55 -14.26
N ASN A 253 2.44 6.09 -13.16
CA ASN A 253 3.08 5.15 -12.24
C ASN A 253 3.45 3.83 -12.95
N ILE A 254 2.53 3.25 -13.72
CA ILE A 254 2.80 2.04 -14.52
C ILE A 254 3.92 2.26 -15.53
N LEU A 255 3.89 3.39 -16.24
CA LEU A 255 4.92 3.69 -17.24
C LEU A 255 6.30 3.82 -16.59
N MET A 256 6.39 4.42 -15.41
CA MET A 256 7.63 4.57 -14.67
C MET A 256 8.20 3.25 -14.17
N VAL A 257 7.33 2.35 -13.72
CA VAL A 257 7.71 1.00 -13.32
C VAL A 257 8.22 0.20 -14.52
N LYS A 258 7.49 0.21 -15.63
CA LYS A 258 7.81 -0.55 -16.84
C LYS A 258 9.15 -0.14 -17.47
N GLU A 259 9.50 1.13 -17.32
CA GLU A 259 10.68 1.72 -17.92
C GLU A 259 11.76 2.05 -16.88
N ASP A 260 11.79 1.32 -15.75
CA ASP A 260 12.84 1.44 -14.72
C ASP A 260 14.17 0.82 -15.18
N GLU A 261 14.76 1.42 -16.21
CA GLU A 261 16.07 1.05 -16.73
C GLU A 261 17.18 1.33 -15.72
N ALA A 262 17.04 2.37 -14.89
CA ALA A 262 18.01 2.73 -13.85
C ALA A 262 18.13 1.63 -12.78
N GLY A 263 17.00 1.12 -12.26
CA GLY A 263 16.99 0.01 -11.31
C GLY A 263 17.61 -1.26 -11.90
N ARG A 264 17.26 -1.61 -13.14
CA ARG A 264 17.81 -2.78 -13.83
C ARG A 264 19.33 -2.67 -14.04
N ARG A 265 19.82 -1.50 -14.45
CA ARG A 265 21.26 -1.24 -14.63
C ARG A 265 22.04 -1.26 -13.32
N ALA A 266 21.45 -0.76 -12.24
CA ALA A 266 22.06 -0.84 -10.92
C ALA A 266 22.25 -2.29 -10.48
N ILE A 267 21.25 -3.15 -10.68
CA ILE A 267 21.33 -4.58 -10.37
C ILE A 267 22.45 -5.25 -11.19
N GLU A 268 22.47 -5.05 -12.51
CA GLU A 268 23.49 -5.60 -13.40
C GLU A 268 24.92 -5.18 -12.98
N THR A 269 25.08 -3.91 -12.57
CA THR A 269 26.34 -3.35 -12.12
C THR A 269 26.79 -3.97 -10.79
N ILE A 270 25.86 -4.17 -9.85
CA ILE A 270 26.15 -4.78 -8.55
C ILE A 270 26.49 -6.26 -8.71
N GLU A 271 25.74 -7.00 -9.53
CA GLU A 271 25.98 -8.43 -9.78
C GLU A 271 27.34 -8.67 -10.44
N ASN A 272 27.75 -7.77 -11.35
CA ASN A 272 29.01 -7.87 -12.07
C ASN A 272 30.10 -6.92 -11.57
N VAL A 273 29.99 -6.44 -10.32
CA VAL A 273 30.88 -5.41 -9.76
C VAL A 273 32.36 -5.79 -9.88
N ARG A 274 32.69 -7.07 -9.67
CA ARG A 274 34.06 -7.61 -9.81
C ARG A 274 34.57 -7.51 -11.25
N THR A 275 33.74 -7.82 -12.23
CA THR A 275 34.09 -7.74 -13.66
C THR A 275 34.33 -6.30 -14.07
N ILE A 276 33.49 -5.37 -13.60
CA ILE A 276 33.59 -3.94 -13.89
C ILE A 276 34.86 -3.34 -13.28
N GLN A 277 35.20 -3.75 -12.06
CA GLN A 277 36.45 -3.40 -11.38
C GLN A 277 37.68 -3.91 -12.14
N LEU A 278 37.66 -5.16 -12.58
CA LEU A 278 38.74 -5.77 -13.36
C LEU A 278 38.94 -5.06 -14.71
N LEU A 279 37.84 -4.61 -15.34
CA LEU A 279 37.88 -3.84 -16.58
C LEU A 279 38.21 -2.36 -16.36
N THR A 280 38.31 -1.89 -15.11
CA THR A 280 38.52 -0.47 -14.75
C THR A 280 37.50 0.48 -15.39
N ARG A 281 36.24 0.04 -15.53
CA ARG A 281 35.15 0.77 -16.21
C ARG A 281 34.09 1.34 -15.26
N GLU A 282 34.40 1.48 -13.98
CA GLU A 282 33.45 1.96 -12.96
C GLU A 282 32.81 3.31 -13.31
N THR A 283 33.62 4.27 -13.79
CA THR A 283 33.15 5.61 -14.18
C THR A 283 32.17 5.56 -15.35
N ALA A 284 32.40 4.69 -16.33
CA ALA A 284 31.51 4.53 -17.48
C ALA A 284 30.14 3.96 -17.09
N PHE A 285 30.10 2.98 -16.19
CA PHE A 285 28.85 2.44 -15.65
C PHE A 285 28.14 3.44 -14.74
N PHE A 286 28.88 4.24 -13.98
CA PHE A 286 28.31 5.33 -13.18
C PHE A 286 27.65 6.40 -14.05
N GLU A 287 28.31 6.85 -15.13
CA GLU A 287 27.74 7.83 -16.05
C GLU A 287 26.48 7.30 -16.76
N LEU A 288 26.49 6.01 -17.15
CA LEU A 288 25.33 5.37 -17.74
C LEU A 288 24.15 5.33 -16.76
N TYR A 289 24.40 4.91 -15.52
CA TYR A 289 23.38 4.92 -14.47
C TYR A 289 22.86 6.33 -14.18
N TYR A 290 23.75 7.32 -14.09
CA TYR A 290 23.40 8.71 -13.86
C TYR A 290 22.49 9.27 -14.96
N LYS A 291 22.75 8.93 -16.23
CA LYS A 291 21.92 9.33 -17.37
C LYS A 291 20.51 8.76 -17.29
N GLU A 292 20.36 7.47 -16.96
CA GLU A 292 19.04 6.86 -16.77
C GLU A 292 18.32 7.42 -15.54
N LEU A 293 19.05 7.73 -14.47
CA LEU A 293 18.51 8.35 -13.26
C LEU A 293 17.95 9.75 -13.54
N GLN A 294 18.60 10.57 -14.37
CA GLN A 294 18.08 11.89 -14.76
C GLN A 294 16.76 11.79 -15.54
N LYS A 295 16.63 10.78 -16.40
CA LYS A 295 15.39 10.49 -17.15
C LYS A 295 14.28 10.08 -16.18
N GLN A 296 14.58 9.24 -15.19
CA GLN A 296 13.64 8.84 -14.13
C GLN A 296 13.22 10.03 -13.26
N GLN A 297 14.15 10.92 -12.89
CA GLN A 297 13.87 12.13 -12.13
C GLN A 297 12.89 13.06 -12.87
N SER A 298 13.07 13.24 -14.17
CA SER A 298 12.18 14.08 -15.00
C SER A 298 10.76 13.51 -15.05
N ARG A 299 10.62 12.18 -15.01
CA ARG A 299 9.32 11.49 -14.96
C ARG A 299 8.65 11.63 -13.59
N GLU A 300 9.41 11.44 -12.50
CA GLU A 300 8.91 11.72 -11.15
C GLU A 300 8.45 13.18 -11.03
N PHE A 301 9.19 14.14 -11.59
CA PHE A 301 8.77 15.55 -11.58
C PHE A 301 7.45 15.77 -12.32
N THR A 302 7.30 15.16 -13.51
CA THR A 302 6.05 15.25 -14.29
C THR A 302 4.87 14.65 -13.53
N LYS A 303 5.07 13.49 -12.87
CA LYS A 303 4.08 12.87 -12.00
C LYS A 303 3.74 13.76 -10.80
N GLY A 304 4.75 14.37 -10.16
CA GLY A 304 4.56 15.31 -9.05
C GLY A 304 3.70 16.53 -9.41
N ILE A 305 3.71 16.99 -10.67
CA ILE A 305 2.79 18.03 -11.14
C ILE A 305 1.33 17.55 -11.07
N TYR A 306 1.04 16.32 -11.52
CA TYR A 306 -0.33 15.78 -11.43
C TYR A 306 -0.77 15.54 -9.98
N GLU A 307 0.13 15.06 -9.11
CA GLU A 307 -0.15 14.87 -7.68
C GLU A 307 -0.41 16.20 -6.96
N SER A 308 0.39 17.22 -7.23
CA SER A 308 0.21 18.57 -6.65
C SER A 308 -1.06 19.25 -7.15
N LEU A 309 -1.41 19.09 -8.43
CA LEU A 309 -2.70 19.53 -8.95
C LEU A 309 -3.86 18.83 -8.22
N ASN A 310 -3.76 17.51 -8.02
CA ASN A 310 -4.80 16.75 -7.33
C ASN A 310 -5.01 17.22 -5.90
N PHE A 311 -3.91 17.43 -5.18
CA PHE A 311 -3.95 17.97 -3.83
C PHE A 311 -4.55 19.39 -3.80
N THR A 312 -4.15 20.25 -4.74
CA THR A 312 -4.64 21.64 -4.82
C THR A 312 -6.14 21.71 -5.07
N PHE A 313 -6.67 20.89 -6.00
CA PHE A 313 -8.10 20.85 -6.29
C PHE A 313 -8.90 20.27 -5.13
N THR A 314 -8.40 19.21 -4.49
CA THR A 314 -9.03 18.58 -3.32
C THR A 314 -9.14 19.56 -2.14
N GLN A 315 -8.10 20.37 -1.90
CA GLN A 315 -8.10 21.38 -0.82
C GLN A 315 -8.92 22.64 -1.16
N SER A 316 -8.81 23.14 -2.39
CA SER A 316 -9.50 24.38 -2.81
C SER A 316 -11.01 24.21 -2.85
N ASP A 317 -11.48 22.99 -3.15
CA ASP A 317 -12.90 22.73 -3.25
C ASP A 317 -13.68 23.01 -1.97
N MET A 318 -13.11 22.70 -0.80
CA MET A 318 -13.76 23.00 0.48
C MET A 318 -14.22 24.47 0.54
N PHE A 319 -13.36 25.38 0.09
CA PHE A 319 -13.65 26.82 0.05
C PHE A 319 -14.62 27.21 -1.08
N ILE A 320 -14.57 26.52 -2.22
CA ILE A 320 -15.50 26.74 -3.33
C ILE A 320 -16.91 26.34 -2.91
N ILE A 321 -17.10 25.12 -2.40
CA ILE A 321 -18.40 24.63 -1.92
C ILE A 321 -18.92 25.54 -0.80
N PHE A 322 -18.06 25.95 0.13
CA PHE A 322 -18.45 26.88 1.18
C PHE A 322 -19.00 28.19 0.60
N THR A 323 -18.29 28.79 -0.36
CA THR A 323 -18.71 30.04 -1.01
C THR A 323 -20.04 29.89 -1.76
N VAL A 324 -20.18 28.83 -2.57
CA VAL A 324 -21.40 28.62 -3.38
C VAL A 324 -22.60 28.29 -2.49
N CYS A 325 -22.41 27.47 -1.45
CA CYS A 325 -23.47 27.14 -0.50
C CYS A 325 -23.94 28.37 0.30
N PHE A 326 -23.03 29.26 0.71
CA PHE A 326 -23.41 30.53 1.34
C PHE A 326 -24.12 31.48 0.37
N ALA A 327 -23.63 31.62 -0.86
CA ALA A 327 -24.26 32.46 -1.88
C ALA A 327 -25.70 32.03 -2.17
N LEU A 328 -25.92 30.71 -2.33
CA LEU A 328 -27.26 30.15 -2.48
C LEU A 328 -28.08 30.29 -1.19
N GLY A 329 -27.49 30.03 -0.02
CA GLY A 329 -28.15 30.14 1.27
C GLY A 329 -28.71 31.55 1.53
N ILE A 330 -27.93 32.59 1.25
CA ILE A 330 -28.38 33.98 1.35
C ILE A 330 -29.57 34.24 0.41
N ARG A 331 -29.52 33.72 -0.83
CA ARG A 331 -30.62 33.87 -1.79
C ARG A 331 -31.88 33.16 -1.32
N VAL A 332 -31.76 31.93 -0.81
CA VAL A 332 -32.87 31.12 -0.27
C VAL A 332 -33.53 31.81 0.94
N MET A 333 -32.71 32.37 1.83
CA MET A 333 -33.17 33.16 2.97
C MET A 333 -33.91 34.43 2.52
N HIS A 334 -33.40 35.14 1.50
CA HIS A 334 -34.05 36.34 0.99
C HIS A 334 -35.39 36.07 0.30
N VAL A 335 -35.59 34.89 -0.32
CA VAL A 335 -36.91 34.48 -0.86
C VAL A 335 -37.87 34.08 0.26
N GLY A 336 -37.36 33.81 1.47
CA GLY A 336 -38.17 33.33 2.59
C GLY A 336 -38.55 31.85 2.47
N LEU A 337 -37.82 31.07 1.67
CA LEU A 337 -38.10 29.64 1.49
C LEU A 337 -37.77 28.82 2.73
N MET A 338 -36.69 29.17 3.43
CA MET A 338 -36.19 28.47 4.62
C MET A 338 -35.64 29.42 5.65
N SER A 339 -35.65 28.98 6.90
CA SER A 339 -35.17 29.75 8.05
C SER A 339 -33.63 29.77 8.12
N PRO A 340 -33.02 30.79 8.76
CA PRO A 340 -31.57 30.94 8.81
C PRO A 340 -30.87 29.77 9.52
N ASP A 341 -31.49 29.20 10.55
CA ASP A 341 -30.99 28.07 11.34
C ASP A 341 -30.83 26.79 10.51
N ARG A 342 -31.86 26.41 9.74
CA ARG A 342 -31.81 25.23 8.87
C ARG A 342 -30.82 25.40 7.73
N THR A 343 -30.78 26.61 7.17
CA THR A 343 -29.86 26.97 6.09
C THR A 343 -28.41 26.84 6.56
N PHE A 344 -28.08 27.41 7.73
CA PHE A 344 -26.73 27.31 8.31
C PHE A 344 -26.34 25.87 8.66
N THR A 345 -27.26 25.09 9.23
CA THR A 345 -27.04 23.67 9.54
C THR A 345 -26.72 22.86 8.29
N ALA A 346 -27.46 23.10 7.19
CA ALA A 346 -27.21 22.41 5.92
C ALA A 346 -25.89 22.81 5.26
N ILE A 347 -25.48 24.09 5.35
CA ILE A 347 -24.18 24.55 4.85
C ILE A 347 -23.04 23.89 5.61
N ASN A 348 -23.11 23.85 6.94
CA ASN A 348 -22.09 23.17 7.76
C ASN A 348 -22.04 21.66 7.49
N ALA A 349 -23.18 21.01 7.33
CA ALA A 349 -23.23 19.60 6.96
C ALA A 349 -22.53 19.36 5.61
N MET A 350 -22.76 20.22 4.62
CA MET A 350 -22.09 20.11 3.31
C MET A 350 -20.57 20.35 3.41
N MET A 351 -20.13 21.29 4.24
CA MET A 351 -18.70 21.52 4.50
C MET A 351 -18.03 20.27 5.08
N ILE A 352 -18.68 19.64 6.07
CA ILE A 352 -18.18 18.42 6.69
C ILE A 352 -18.20 17.22 5.72
N ALA A 353 -19.14 17.18 4.78
CA ALA A 353 -19.13 16.16 3.71
C ALA A 353 -17.86 16.25 2.83
N CYS A 354 -17.35 17.47 2.59
CA CYS A 354 -16.13 17.70 1.82
C CYS A 354 -14.89 17.30 2.61
N GLU A 355 -14.83 17.64 3.89
CA GLU A 355 -13.73 17.22 4.80
C GLU A 355 -13.60 15.69 4.84
N ALA A 356 -14.73 14.96 4.90
CA ALA A 356 -14.71 13.51 4.83
C ALA A 356 -14.07 12.98 3.54
N LEU A 357 -14.34 13.62 2.39
CA LEU A 357 -13.74 13.26 1.10
C LEU A 357 -12.23 13.52 1.07
N ILE A 358 -11.78 14.65 1.63
CA ILE A 358 -10.35 15.00 1.72
C ILE A 358 -9.59 13.93 2.51
N GLN A 359 -10.16 13.45 3.61
CA GLN A 359 -9.54 12.40 4.43
C GLN A 359 -9.47 11.04 3.72
N ALA A 360 -10.36 10.75 2.77
CA ALA A 360 -10.34 9.50 2.00
C ALA A 360 -9.27 9.49 0.89
N ALA A 361 -8.96 10.66 0.33
CA ALA A 361 -8.15 10.78 -0.88
C ALA A 361 -6.75 10.13 -0.81
N PRO A 362 -5.97 10.26 0.29
CA PRO A 362 -4.63 9.69 0.38
C PRO A 362 -4.60 8.16 0.36
N PHE A 363 -5.72 7.51 0.70
CA PHE A 363 -5.78 6.05 0.82
C PHE A 363 -6.06 5.35 -0.52
N PHE A 364 -6.47 6.09 -1.56
CA PHE A 364 -6.80 5.50 -2.86
C PHE A 364 -5.62 4.77 -3.52
N PRO A 365 -4.38 5.32 -3.57
CA PRO A 365 -3.22 4.59 -4.10
C PRO A 365 -2.91 3.31 -3.33
N GLU A 366 -3.11 3.32 -2.00
CA GLU A 366 -2.87 2.15 -1.16
C GLU A 366 -3.85 1.01 -1.47
N LEU A 367 -5.11 1.32 -1.80
CA LEU A 367 -6.08 0.32 -2.27
C LEU A 367 -5.63 -0.36 -3.56
N VAL A 368 -5.03 0.40 -4.48
CA VAL A 368 -4.50 -0.13 -5.73
C VAL A 368 -3.31 -1.04 -5.46
N LYS A 369 -2.34 -0.60 -4.63
CA LYS A 369 -1.18 -1.42 -4.23
C LYS A 369 -1.61 -2.69 -3.50
N ALA A 370 -2.61 -2.61 -2.63
CA ALA A 370 -3.08 -3.77 -1.88
C ALA A 370 -3.81 -4.78 -2.79
N LYS A 371 -4.53 -4.29 -3.81
CA LYS A 371 -5.18 -5.15 -4.82
C LYS A 371 -4.17 -5.91 -5.67
N THR A 372 -3.08 -5.28 -6.10
CA THR A 372 -2.02 -5.94 -6.89
C THR A 372 -1.29 -6.98 -6.04
N ALA A 373 -0.93 -6.64 -4.80
CA ALA A 373 -0.31 -7.56 -3.86
C ALA A 373 -1.21 -8.77 -3.54
N ALA A 374 -2.52 -8.55 -3.36
CA ALA A 374 -3.48 -9.64 -3.18
C ALA A 374 -3.48 -10.62 -4.36
N GLY A 375 -3.41 -10.10 -5.60
CA GLY A 375 -3.31 -10.92 -6.81
C GLY A 375 -2.09 -11.84 -6.79
N LEU A 376 -0.92 -11.31 -6.44
CA LEU A 376 0.33 -12.08 -6.31
C LEU A 376 0.25 -13.16 -5.22
N VAL A 377 -0.27 -12.80 -4.04
CA VAL A 377 -0.42 -13.73 -2.91
C VAL A 377 -1.37 -14.87 -3.26
N PHE A 378 -2.50 -14.59 -3.92
CA PHE A 378 -3.45 -15.61 -4.34
C PHE A 378 -3.00 -16.45 -5.53
N ALA A 379 -2.22 -15.88 -6.45
CA ALA A 379 -1.59 -16.65 -7.53
C ALA A 379 -0.68 -17.76 -6.96
N ILE A 380 0.01 -17.49 -5.84
CA ILE A 380 0.81 -18.50 -5.14
C ILE A 380 -0.09 -19.42 -4.29
N ALA A 381 -1.05 -18.86 -3.55
CA ALA A 381 -1.85 -19.62 -2.58
C ALA A 381 -2.83 -20.61 -3.21
N LEU A 382 -3.33 -20.34 -4.42
CA LEU A 382 -4.36 -21.14 -5.10
C LEU A 382 -3.82 -22.02 -6.23
N ARG A 383 -2.52 -21.98 -6.48
CA ARG A 383 -1.88 -22.81 -7.49
C ARG A 383 -1.85 -24.26 -7.02
N GLU A 384 -2.49 -25.14 -7.78
CA GLU A 384 -2.42 -26.58 -7.55
C GLU A 384 -1.14 -27.16 -8.17
N PRO A 385 -0.44 -28.07 -7.49
CA PRO A 385 0.74 -28.74 -8.04
C PRO A 385 0.33 -29.74 -9.13
N ILE A 386 1.18 -29.88 -10.14
CA ILE A 386 0.93 -30.78 -11.29
C ILE A 386 1.19 -32.24 -10.89
N THR A 387 2.21 -32.49 -10.06
CA THR A 387 2.58 -33.81 -9.55
C THR A 387 1.79 -34.17 -8.28
N GLY A 388 1.11 -35.32 -8.29
CA GLY A 388 0.30 -35.82 -7.17
C GLY A 388 1.04 -36.70 -6.14
N ASP A 389 0.34 -37.01 -5.04
CA ASP A 389 0.84 -37.67 -3.83
C ASP A 389 1.37 -39.12 -4.07
N SER A 390 2.50 -39.45 -3.44
CA SER A 390 3.25 -40.70 -3.62
C SER A 390 3.14 -41.59 -2.38
N SER A 391 2.02 -42.31 -2.23
CA SER A 391 1.79 -43.16 -1.05
C SER A 391 1.64 -44.66 -1.34
N LYS A 392 2.19 -45.16 -2.45
CA LYS A 392 2.33 -46.61 -2.71
C LYS A 392 3.62 -46.94 -3.47
N GLY A 393 4.59 -47.52 -2.78
CA GLY A 393 5.78 -48.12 -3.38
C GLY A 393 6.29 -49.28 -2.53
N LYS A 394 6.71 -50.38 -3.17
CA LYS A 394 7.24 -51.57 -2.50
C LYS A 394 8.77 -51.52 -2.56
N GLN A 395 9.44 -51.65 -1.41
CA GLN A 395 10.91 -51.70 -1.36
C GLN A 395 11.45 -52.92 -2.12
N LEU A 396 12.40 -52.66 -3.03
CA LEU A 396 13.18 -53.69 -3.72
C LEU A 396 14.60 -53.72 -3.13
N GLY A 397 15.07 -54.91 -2.75
CA GLY A 397 16.35 -55.15 -2.06
C GLY A 397 17.57 -55.29 -2.99
N THR A 398 17.54 -54.70 -4.19
CA THR A 398 18.61 -54.85 -5.19
C THR A 398 19.20 -53.49 -5.56
N THR A 399 20.53 -53.37 -5.57
CA THR A 399 21.24 -52.15 -5.97
C THR A 399 21.45 -52.13 -7.48
N VAL A 400 20.98 -51.05 -8.14
CA VAL A 400 21.18 -50.80 -9.58
C VAL A 400 22.16 -49.64 -9.74
N ALA A 401 23.19 -49.79 -10.59
CA ALA A 401 24.15 -48.73 -10.90
C ALA A 401 23.91 -48.15 -12.31
N LEU A 402 23.79 -46.82 -12.41
CA LEU A 402 23.68 -46.08 -13.66
C LEU A 402 25.02 -45.42 -14.04
N VAL A 403 25.59 -45.80 -15.19
CA VAL A 403 26.89 -45.28 -15.67
C VAL A 403 26.74 -44.67 -17.06
N GLY A 404 27.38 -43.54 -17.31
CA GLY A 404 27.38 -42.85 -18.60
C GLY A 404 28.13 -41.50 -18.54
N PRO A 405 28.42 -40.87 -19.69
CA PRO A 405 29.12 -39.58 -19.78
C PRO A 405 28.33 -38.40 -19.16
N SER A 406 28.97 -37.26 -18.90
CA SER A 406 28.27 -36.06 -18.40
C SER A 406 27.14 -35.65 -19.36
N GLY A 407 25.96 -35.32 -18.83
CA GLY A 407 24.76 -35.02 -19.64
C GLY A 407 23.94 -36.23 -20.08
N SER A 408 24.33 -37.47 -19.77
CA SER A 408 23.57 -38.69 -20.17
C SER A 408 22.25 -38.93 -19.41
N GLY A 409 21.74 -37.94 -18.66
CA GLY A 409 20.46 -38.03 -17.95
C GLY A 409 20.45 -38.84 -16.64
N LYS A 410 21.61 -39.26 -16.10
CA LYS A 410 21.69 -40.04 -14.85
C LYS A 410 20.96 -39.37 -13.67
N SER A 411 21.24 -38.10 -13.41
CA SER A 411 20.59 -37.34 -12.33
C SER A 411 19.12 -37.06 -12.64
N THR A 412 18.79 -36.80 -13.91
CA THR A 412 17.40 -36.56 -14.34
C THR A 412 16.51 -37.78 -14.11
N LEU A 413 17.04 -38.99 -14.34
CA LEU A 413 16.32 -40.25 -14.09
C LEU A 413 16.05 -40.45 -12.59
N ILE A 414 17.00 -40.08 -11.72
CA ILE A 414 16.79 -40.08 -10.26
C ILE A 414 15.68 -39.09 -9.88
N SER A 415 15.70 -37.87 -10.41
CA SER A 415 14.67 -36.86 -10.13
C SER A 415 13.27 -37.28 -10.62
N MET A 416 13.18 -38.02 -11.74
CA MET A 416 11.91 -38.60 -12.20
C MET A 416 11.45 -39.77 -11.33
N LEU A 417 12.37 -40.61 -10.83
CA LEU A 417 12.04 -41.69 -9.87
C LEU A 417 11.57 -41.14 -8.51
N GLU A 418 12.17 -40.04 -8.05
CA GLU A 418 11.73 -39.27 -6.88
C GLU A 418 10.43 -38.48 -7.14
N ARG A 419 9.94 -38.52 -8.39
CA ARG A 419 8.70 -37.90 -8.86
C ARG A 419 8.69 -36.37 -8.72
N PHE A 420 9.87 -35.77 -8.78
CA PHE A 420 10.01 -34.32 -8.90
C PHE A 420 9.56 -33.80 -10.27
N TYR A 421 9.58 -34.67 -11.28
CA TYR A 421 9.13 -34.37 -12.64
C TYR A 421 8.34 -35.56 -13.22
N ASP A 422 7.28 -35.27 -13.98
CA ASP A 422 6.58 -36.27 -14.78
C ASP A 422 7.19 -36.37 -16.21
N PRO A 423 7.28 -37.59 -16.78
CA PRO A 423 7.77 -37.77 -18.14
C PRO A 423 6.77 -37.21 -19.16
N SER A 424 7.26 -36.50 -20.18
CA SER A 424 6.41 -35.95 -21.25
C SER A 424 5.75 -37.03 -22.12
N ALA A 425 6.36 -38.21 -22.21
CA ALA A 425 5.82 -39.40 -22.87
C ALA A 425 6.35 -40.67 -22.19
N GLY A 426 5.53 -41.72 -22.15
CA GLY A 426 5.82 -42.97 -21.43
C GLY A 426 5.29 -42.97 -19.99
N LEU A 427 5.41 -44.11 -19.31
CA LEU A 427 4.94 -44.30 -17.94
C LEU A 427 6.07 -44.90 -17.10
N LEU A 428 6.44 -44.22 -16.02
CA LEU A 428 7.28 -44.78 -14.97
C LEU A 428 6.38 -45.50 -13.97
N VAL A 429 6.56 -46.81 -13.85
CA VAL A 429 5.85 -47.64 -12.88
C VAL A 429 6.83 -47.99 -11.77
N SER A 430 6.62 -47.46 -10.57
CA SER A 430 7.43 -47.73 -9.38
C SER A 430 6.97 -48.93 -8.58
#